data_AF-A0A7S3TEL9-F1
#
_entry.id   AF-A0A7S3TEL9-F1
#
_cell.length_a   1.000
_cell.length_b   1.000
_cell.length_c   1.000
_cell.angle_alpha   90.00
_cell.angle_beta   90.00
_cell.angle_gamma   90.00
#
_symmetry.space_group_name_H-M   'P 1'
#
loop_
_entity.id
_entity.type
_entity.pdbx_description
1 polymer ?
#
loop_
_entity_poly.entity_id
_entity_poly.type
_entity_poly.pdbx_seq_one_letter_code
_entity_poly.pdbx_strand_id
1 'polypeptide(L)'
;KQFIDNTPHCTFAQGEDQIDWIRKRYAVLSKHPLFKGMEYTEDYAKMKQWCPLMMEGRKPGDKIALTRSDVGTDVDFGSLTREMGKAFMAKGGNLLLFHTVTGLKKETDGRWLLTVKKNDLGSKTSQVRAKFVFVGAGGWALLMLQKSKIPEIRGFMGFPISGEFLVCQNPEVVAKHPNKVY
;
A
#
# COMPACT_ATOMS: atom_id res chain seq x y z
N LYS A 1 13.03 10.92 -10.02
CA LYS A 1 11.94 10.00 -10.41
C LYS A 1 10.63 10.53 -9.83
N GLN A 2 9.53 10.43 -10.58
CA GLN A 2 8.18 10.65 -10.04
C GLN A 2 7.83 9.49 -9.09
N PHE A 3 6.76 9.60 -8.31
CA PHE A 3 6.33 8.58 -7.33
C PHE A 3 5.69 7.34 -7.98
N ILE A 4 5.61 7.29 -9.31
CA ILE A 4 5.08 6.17 -10.10
C ILE A 4 6.18 5.68 -11.03
N ASP A 5 6.45 4.38 -10.99
CA ASP A 5 7.32 3.69 -11.93
C ASP A 5 6.47 2.64 -12.69
N ASN A 6 6.64 2.54 -14.01
CA ASN A 6 6.08 1.40 -14.74
C ASN A 6 6.82 0.13 -14.31
N THR A 7 6.07 -0.91 -13.97
CA THR A 7 6.61 -2.17 -13.47
C THR A 7 5.70 -3.29 -13.92
N PRO A 8 6.14 -4.18 -14.83
CA PRO A 8 5.32 -5.30 -15.25
C PRO A 8 4.90 -6.14 -14.05
N HIS A 9 3.64 -6.54 -14.04
CA HIS A 9 3.06 -7.38 -13.00
C HIS A 9 2.93 -8.79 -13.52
N CYS A 10 3.43 -9.75 -12.76
CA CYS A 10 3.33 -11.17 -13.06
C CYS A 10 2.56 -11.89 -11.96
N THR A 11 1.76 -12.90 -12.31
CA THR A 11 1.21 -13.84 -11.33
C THR A 11 1.69 -15.24 -11.67
N PHE A 12 2.37 -15.86 -10.72
CA PHE A 12 2.96 -17.18 -10.83
C PHE A 12 2.03 -18.25 -10.26
N ALA A 13 2.01 -19.40 -10.92
CA ALA A 13 1.31 -20.59 -10.48
C ALA A 13 2.24 -21.79 -10.54
N GLN A 14 2.09 -22.68 -9.56
CA GLN A 14 2.78 -23.95 -9.50
C GLN A 14 1.82 -25.07 -9.10
N GLY A 15 1.91 -26.20 -9.82
CA GLY A 15 0.99 -27.32 -9.66
C GLY A 15 -0.32 -27.13 -10.42
N GLU A 16 -1.03 -28.24 -10.67
CA GLU A 16 -2.16 -28.27 -11.60
C GLU A 16 -3.32 -27.35 -11.17
N ASP A 17 -3.63 -27.32 -9.87
CA ASP A 17 -4.72 -26.50 -9.33
C ASP A 17 -4.48 -25.00 -9.55
N GLN A 18 -3.27 -24.52 -9.26
CA GLN A 18 -2.95 -23.09 -9.44
C GLN A 18 -2.87 -22.73 -10.91
N ILE A 19 -2.35 -23.62 -11.76
CA ILE A 19 -2.29 -23.41 -13.20
C ILE A 19 -3.70 -23.29 -13.78
N ASP A 20 -4.59 -24.21 -13.41
CA ASP A 20 -6.00 -24.16 -13.83
C ASP A 20 -6.69 -22.88 -13.35
N TRP A 21 -6.43 -22.48 -12.09
CA TRP A 21 -6.95 -21.22 -11.55
C TRP A 21 -6.47 -20.00 -12.33
N ILE A 22 -5.16 -19.84 -12.58
CA ILE A 22 -4.66 -18.67 -13.32
C ILE A 22 -5.11 -18.69 -14.78
N ARG A 23 -5.28 -19.88 -15.38
CA ARG A 23 -5.81 -20.03 -16.75
C ARG A 23 -7.25 -19.54 -16.84
N LYS A 24 -8.11 -19.94 -15.88
CA LYS A 24 -9.49 -19.46 -15.76
C LYS A 24 -9.53 -17.95 -15.52
N ARG A 25 -8.70 -17.46 -14.60
CA ARG A 25 -8.56 -16.02 -14.31
C ARG A 25 -8.14 -15.24 -15.56
N TYR A 26 -7.16 -15.74 -16.33
CA TYR A 26 -6.74 -15.14 -17.59
C TYR A 26 -7.87 -15.06 -18.61
N ALA A 27 -8.62 -16.16 -18.80
CA ALA A 27 -9.72 -16.22 -19.77
C ALA A 27 -10.85 -15.22 -19.47
N VAL A 28 -11.04 -14.86 -18.20
CA VAL A 28 -12.01 -13.83 -17.78
C VAL A 28 -11.39 -12.44 -17.91
N LEU A 29 -10.21 -12.21 -17.31
CA LEU A 29 -9.64 -10.88 -17.20
C LEU A 29 -9.17 -10.32 -18.54
N SER A 30 -8.59 -11.14 -19.42
CA SER A 30 -8.09 -10.69 -20.75
C SER A 30 -9.16 -10.01 -21.63
N LYS A 31 -10.45 -10.25 -21.34
CA LYS A 31 -11.59 -9.62 -22.03
C LYS A 31 -11.92 -8.23 -21.48
N HIS A 32 -11.46 -7.90 -20.29
CA HIS A 32 -11.74 -6.62 -19.64
C HIS A 32 -10.73 -5.56 -20.11
N PRO A 33 -11.16 -4.32 -20.44
CA PRO A 33 -10.26 -3.28 -20.98
C PRO A 33 -9.03 -2.98 -20.12
N LEU A 34 -9.16 -3.07 -18.79
CA LEU A 34 -8.06 -2.84 -17.84
C LEU A 34 -6.94 -3.91 -17.90
N PHE A 35 -7.20 -5.06 -18.53
CA PHE A 35 -6.21 -6.14 -18.69
C PHE A 35 -5.93 -6.42 -20.17
N LYS A 36 -6.24 -5.45 -21.05
CA LYS A 36 -5.88 -5.54 -22.46
C LYS A 36 -4.36 -5.70 -22.58
N GLY A 37 -3.92 -6.69 -23.36
CA GLY A 37 -2.49 -7.00 -23.51
C GLY A 37 -1.93 -7.92 -22.43
N MET A 38 -2.73 -8.38 -21.47
CA MET A 38 -2.30 -9.42 -20.54
C MET A 38 -1.95 -10.69 -21.31
N GLU A 39 -0.86 -11.34 -20.92
CA GLU A 39 -0.34 -12.56 -21.54
C GLU A 39 -0.41 -13.73 -20.56
N TYR A 40 -0.58 -14.94 -21.09
CA TYR A 40 -0.46 -16.21 -20.36
C TYR A 40 0.64 -17.07 -21.00
N THR A 41 1.42 -17.79 -20.19
CA THR A 41 2.42 -18.74 -20.69
C THR A 41 2.60 -19.93 -19.75
N GLU A 42 2.82 -21.10 -20.35
CA GLU A 42 3.40 -22.30 -19.72
C GLU A 42 4.80 -22.60 -20.31
N ASP A 43 5.28 -21.76 -21.24
CA ASP A 43 6.58 -21.91 -21.89
C ASP A 43 7.73 -21.45 -20.98
N TYR A 44 8.66 -22.36 -20.70
CA TYR A 44 9.80 -22.14 -19.81
C TYR A 44 10.73 -21.01 -20.31
N ALA A 45 10.97 -20.91 -21.62
CA ALA A 45 11.87 -19.91 -22.16
C ALA A 45 11.30 -18.49 -22.00
N LYS A 46 9.99 -18.33 -22.23
CA LYS A 46 9.25 -17.08 -22.02
C LYS A 46 9.23 -16.69 -20.54
N MET A 47 9.04 -17.64 -19.62
CA MET A 47 9.14 -17.37 -18.18
C MET A 47 10.54 -16.94 -17.77
N LYS A 48 11.59 -17.55 -18.33
CA LYS A 48 12.99 -17.20 -18.04
C LYS A 48 13.33 -15.79 -18.53
N GLN A 49 12.75 -15.36 -19.64
CA GLN A 49 12.87 -13.97 -20.10
C GLN A 49 12.19 -12.99 -19.14
N TRP A 50 11.01 -13.34 -18.62
CA TRP A 50 10.27 -12.45 -17.74
C TRP A 50 10.84 -12.40 -16.34
N CYS A 51 10.96 -13.54 -15.66
CA CYS A 51 11.31 -13.65 -14.25
C CYS A 51 12.56 -14.53 -14.07
N PRO A 52 13.75 -14.11 -14.56
CA PRO A 52 14.93 -14.98 -14.65
C PRO A 52 15.34 -15.58 -13.30
N LEU A 53 15.36 -14.78 -12.23
CA LEU A 53 15.71 -15.25 -10.88
C LEU A 53 14.75 -16.32 -10.36
N MET A 54 13.46 -16.24 -10.70
CA MET A 54 12.52 -17.28 -10.30
C MET A 54 12.66 -18.54 -11.15
N MET A 55 13.30 -18.48 -12.30
CA MET A 55 13.52 -19.67 -13.12
C MET A 55 14.84 -20.37 -12.78
N GLU A 56 15.74 -19.73 -12.04
CA GLU A 56 16.96 -20.38 -11.55
C GLU A 56 16.62 -21.60 -10.68
N GLY A 57 17.23 -22.74 -11.01
CA GLY A 57 17.00 -24.03 -10.33
C GLY A 57 15.77 -24.81 -10.79
N ARG A 58 14.87 -24.23 -11.59
CA ARG A 58 13.72 -24.93 -12.20
C ARG A 58 14.12 -25.61 -13.52
N LYS A 59 13.32 -26.58 -13.97
CA LYS A 59 13.59 -27.36 -15.18
C LYS A 59 12.46 -27.20 -16.20
N PRO A 60 12.76 -27.31 -17.50
CA PRO A 60 11.73 -27.53 -18.51
C PRO A 60 10.87 -28.74 -18.14
N GLY A 61 9.55 -28.60 -18.20
CA GLY A 61 8.59 -29.64 -17.80
C GLY A 61 8.05 -29.51 -16.38
N ASP A 62 8.62 -28.63 -15.54
CA ASP A 62 8.01 -28.28 -14.25
C ASP A 62 6.59 -27.75 -14.49
N LYS A 63 5.65 -28.16 -13.63
CA LYS A 63 4.25 -27.71 -13.69
C LYS A 63 4.16 -26.29 -13.13
N ILE A 64 4.46 -25.32 -13.97
CA ILE A 64 4.41 -23.89 -13.65
C ILE A 64 3.74 -23.11 -14.77
N ALA A 65 3.15 -21.96 -14.43
CA ALA A 65 2.55 -21.04 -15.37
C ALA A 65 2.68 -19.60 -14.89
N LEU A 66 2.64 -18.64 -15.83
CA LEU A 66 2.69 -17.21 -15.54
C LEU A 66 1.62 -16.47 -16.32
N THR A 67 1.00 -15.48 -15.70
CA THR A 67 0.41 -14.35 -16.42
C THR A 67 1.29 -13.13 -16.28
N ARG A 68 1.28 -12.24 -17.28
CA ARG A 68 2.02 -10.97 -17.26
C ARG A 68 1.18 -9.83 -17.82
N SER A 69 1.28 -8.67 -17.20
CA SER A 69 0.77 -7.39 -17.69
C SER A 69 1.90 -6.38 -17.66
N ASP A 70 2.21 -5.76 -18.80
CA ASP A 70 3.29 -4.77 -18.96
C ASP A 70 2.88 -3.34 -18.57
N VAL A 71 1.57 -3.08 -18.45
CA VAL A 71 1.01 -1.78 -18.04
C VAL A 71 0.93 -1.59 -16.53
N GLY A 72 1.52 -2.49 -15.74
CA GLY A 72 1.56 -2.38 -14.28
C GLY A 72 2.37 -1.17 -13.81
N THR A 73 2.08 -0.71 -12.60
CA THR A 73 2.81 0.40 -11.96
C THR A 73 3.13 0.07 -10.51
N ASP A 74 4.31 0.44 -10.07
CA ASP A 74 4.64 0.49 -8.64
C ASP A 74 4.66 1.95 -8.16
N VAL A 75 4.37 2.14 -6.88
CA VAL A 75 4.17 3.47 -6.29
C VAL A 75 5.07 3.64 -5.08
N ASP A 76 5.96 4.64 -5.13
CA ASP A 76 6.65 5.12 -3.94
C ASP A 76 5.67 5.97 -3.10
N PHE A 77 4.95 5.31 -2.21
CA PHE A 77 4.00 5.97 -1.30
C PHE A 77 4.68 6.98 -0.37
N GLY A 78 5.97 6.82 -0.06
CA GLY A 78 6.73 7.78 0.73
C GLY A 78 6.93 9.09 -0.04
N SER A 79 7.31 8.99 -1.31
CA SER A 79 7.44 10.15 -2.21
C SER A 79 6.08 10.80 -2.45
N LEU A 80 5.04 10.02 -2.78
CA LEU A 80 3.68 10.53 -2.95
C LEU A 80 3.21 11.30 -1.70
N THR A 81 3.40 10.74 -0.51
CA THR A 81 2.99 11.39 0.75
C THR A 81 3.69 12.73 0.94
N ARG A 82 5.00 12.81 0.65
CA ARG A 82 5.75 14.08 0.73
C ARG A 82 5.25 15.11 -0.27
N GLU A 83 4.97 14.69 -1.51
CA GLU A 83 4.42 15.59 -2.54
C GLU A 83 3.00 16.08 -2.18
N MET A 84 2.15 15.21 -1.65
CA MET A 84 0.82 15.60 -1.14
C MET A 84 0.94 16.62 0.00
N GLY A 85 1.88 16.42 0.94
CA GLY A 85 2.15 17.37 2.01
C GLY A 85 2.61 18.74 1.51
N LYS A 86 3.53 18.76 0.53
CA LYS A 86 3.98 19.99 -0.15
C LYS A 86 2.82 20.70 -0.82
N ALA A 87 1.99 19.97 -1.58
CA ALA A 87 0.83 20.54 -2.27
C ALA A 87 -0.20 21.12 -1.30
N PHE A 88 -0.45 20.45 -0.17
CA PHE A 88 -1.32 20.95 0.89
C PHE A 88 -0.80 22.25 1.51
N MET A 89 0.49 22.32 1.82
CA MET A 89 1.11 23.53 2.37
C MET A 89 1.12 24.69 1.35
N ALA A 90 1.36 24.41 0.08
CA ALA A 90 1.30 25.41 -0.99
C ALA A 90 -0.11 26.03 -1.15
N LYS A 91 -1.16 25.32 -0.73
CA LYS A 91 -2.54 25.83 -0.68
C LYS A 91 -2.89 26.56 0.63
N GLY A 92 -1.91 26.82 1.50
CA GLY A 92 -2.09 27.52 2.77
C GLY A 92 -2.39 26.61 3.97
N GLY A 93 -2.27 25.29 3.80
CA GLY A 93 -2.41 24.34 4.89
C GLY A 93 -1.20 24.35 5.84
N ASN A 94 -1.42 24.13 7.13
CA ASN A 94 -0.35 24.00 8.11
C ASN A 94 -0.08 22.52 8.44
N LEU A 95 1.16 22.08 8.29
CA LEU A 95 1.60 20.73 8.65
C LEU A 95 2.47 20.76 9.91
N LEU A 96 2.01 20.10 10.97
CA LEU A 96 2.74 19.99 12.23
C LEU A 96 3.28 18.57 12.39
N LEU A 97 4.57 18.39 12.09
CA LEU A 97 5.28 17.12 12.32
C LEU A 97 5.68 16.96 13.78
N PHE A 98 5.90 15.73 14.24
CA PHE A 98 6.21 15.42 15.64
C PHE A 98 5.13 15.89 16.62
N HIS A 99 3.87 15.94 16.20
CA HIS A 99 2.73 16.25 17.07
C HIS A 99 1.77 15.07 17.09
N THR A 100 1.48 14.55 18.28
CA THR A 100 0.49 13.49 18.48
C THR A 100 -0.75 14.06 19.14
N VAL A 101 -1.90 13.88 18.51
CA VAL A 101 -3.19 14.14 19.16
C VAL A 101 -3.45 13.02 20.16
N THR A 102 -3.56 13.35 21.45
CA THR A 102 -3.75 12.37 22.53
C THR A 102 -5.18 12.35 23.07
N GLY A 103 -5.95 13.40 22.79
CA GLY A 103 -7.33 13.56 23.20
C GLY A 103 -8.15 14.35 22.18
N LEU A 104 -9.42 13.98 22.06
CA LEU A 104 -10.40 14.62 21.20
C LEU A 104 -11.70 14.74 22.00
N LYS A 105 -12.23 15.95 22.16
CA LYS A 105 -13.47 16.20 22.93
C LYS A 105 -14.35 17.18 22.19
N LYS A 106 -15.64 16.87 22.06
CA LYS A 106 -16.63 17.83 21.59
C LYS A 106 -17.06 18.73 22.76
N GLU A 107 -16.91 20.04 22.60
CA GLU A 107 -17.35 21.06 23.56
C GLU A 107 -18.85 21.33 23.42
N THR A 108 -19.44 21.98 24.42
CA THR A 108 -20.90 22.25 24.49
C THR A 108 -21.38 23.20 23.39
N ASP A 109 -20.49 24.05 22.86
CA ASP A 109 -20.75 24.93 21.73
C ASP A 109 -20.62 24.23 20.36
N GLY A 110 -20.40 22.92 20.35
CA GLY A 110 -20.29 22.09 19.15
C GLY A 110 -18.90 22.03 18.53
N ARG A 111 -17.93 22.84 18.99
CA ARG A 111 -16.54 22.79 18.51
C ARG A 111 -15.80 21.59 19.09
N TRP A 112 -14.67 21.25 18.48
CA TRP A 112 -13.76 20.22 18.94
C TRP A 112 -12.56 20.82 19.64
N LEU A 113 -12.25 20.30 20.82
CA LEU A 113 -11.01 20.53 21.54
C LEU A 113 -10.08 19.33 21.36
N LEU A 114 -8.90 19.58 20.81
CA LEU A 114 -7.84 18.60 20.60
C LEU A 114 -6.75 18.83 21.64
N THR A 115 -6.32 17.77 22.32
CA THR A 115 -5.10 17.79 23.14
C THR A 115 -3.96 17.27 22.27
N VAL A 116 -2.92 18.09 22.10
CA VAL A 116 -1.80 17.81 21.21
C VAL A 116 -0.51 17.79 22.02
N LYS A 117 0.23 16.68 21.94
CA LYS A 117 1.56 16.55 22.53
C LYS A 117 2.61 16.70 21.44
N LYS A 118 3.56 17.61 21.63
CA LYS A 118 4.79 17.70 20.82
C LYS A 118 5.77 16.63 21.30
N ASN A 119 6.28 15.81 20.38
CA ASN A 119 7.19 14.71 20.66
C ASN A 119 8.62 15.07 20.22
N ASP A 120 9.17 16.10 20.85
CA ASP A 120 10.56 16.52 20.72
C ASP A 120 11.17 16.77 22.11
N LEU A 121 12.43 17.23 22.15
CA LEU A 121 13.17 17.48 23.39
C LEU A 121 12.45 18.42 24.36
N GLY A 122 11.55 19.29 23.88
CA GLY A 122 10.81 20.22 24.72
C GLY A 122 9.47 19.69 25.26
N SER A 123 9.02 18.50 24.80
CA SER A 123 7.78 17.80 25.16
C SER A 123 6.67 18.68 25.77
N LYS A 124 6.03 19.51 24.95
CA LYS A 124 4.95 20.40 25.38
C LYS A 124 3.58 19.86 25.00
N THR A 125 2.61 19.96 25.90
CA THR A 125 1.19 19.72 25.60
C THR A 125 0.49 21.04 25.35
N SER A 126 -0.33 21.10 24.31
CA SER A 126 -1.17 22.24 23.97
C SER A 126 -2.60 21.80 23.64
N GLN A 127 -3.49 22.78 23.55
CA GLN A 127 -4.86 22.58 23.12
C GLN A 127 -5.15 23.38 21.85
N VAL A 128 -5.87 22.77 20.92
CA VAL A 128 -6.29 23.39 19.68
C VAL A 128 -7.80 23.24 19.54
N ARG A 129 -8.50 24.31 19.15
CA ARG A 129 -9.93 24.28 18.86
C ARG A 129 -10.17 24.24 17.36
N ALA A 130 -11.10 23.39 16.93
CA ALA A 130 -11.49 23.26 15.52
C ALA A 130 -13.01 23.16 15.39
N LYS A 131 -13.57 23.70 14.30
CA LYS A 131 -15.00 23.53 13.98
C LYS A 131 -15.30 22.11 13.47
N PHE A 132 -14.32 21.50 12.82
CA PHE A 132 -14.41 20.18 12.21
C PHE A 132 -13.09 19.41 12.40
N VAL A 133 -13.19 18.10 12.58
CA VAL A 133 -12.02 17.21 12.73
C VAL A 133 -12.20 16.00 11.83
N PHE A 134 -11.24 15.79 10.93
CA PHE A 134 -11.10 14.56 10.15
C PHE A 134 -10.04 13.66 10.79
N VAL A 135 -10.40 12.42 11.12
CA VAL A 135 -9.49 11.46 11.76
C VAL A 135 -8.83 10.57 10.71
N GLY A 136 -7.74 11.06 10.11
CA GLY A 136 -6.91 10.34 9.13
C GLY A 136 -5.74 9.56 9.75
N ALA A 137 -5.95 8.87 10.87
CA ALA A 137 -4.86 8.31 11.68
C ALA A 137 -4.45 6.85 11.33
N GLY A 138 -4.79 6.36 10.13
CA GLY A 138 -4.52 4.98 9.72
C GLY A 138 -5.04 3.96 10.74
N GLY A 139 -4.21 3.00 11.15
CA GLY A 139 -4.55 2.00 12.18
C GLY A 139 -4.93 2.59 13.56
N TRP A 140 -4.57 3.85 13.84
CA TRP A 140 -4.93 4.54 15.09
C TRP A 140 -6.29 5.25 15.03
N ALA A 141 -6.97 5.27 13.87
CA ALA A 141 -8.22 6.01 13.71
C ALA A 141 -9.31 5.54 14.68
N LEU A 142 -9.48 4.23 14.87
CA LEU A 142 -10.46 3.68 15.80
C LEU A 142 -10.20 4.13 17.25
N LEU A 143 -8.96 4.05 17.71
CA LEU A 143 -8.57 4.48 19.06
C LEU A 143 -8.84 5.99 19.26
N MET A 144 -8.58 6.81 18.23
CA MET A 144 -8.89 8.24 18.26
C MET A 144 -10.39 8.53 18.31
N LEU A 145 -11.20 7.79 17.55
CA LEU A 145 -12.65 7.90 17.58
C LEU A 145 -13.23 7.42 18.92
N GLN A 146 -12.68 6.36 19.51
CA GLN A 146 -13.09 5.90 20.84
C GLN A 146 -12.78 6.95 21.92
N LYS A 147 -11.61 7.61 21.84
CA LYS A 147 -11.25 8.75 22.71
C LYS A 147 -12.24 9.92 22.59
N SER A 148 -12.86 10.10 21.41
CA SER A 148 -13.86 11.16 21.18
C SER A 148 -15.19 10.92 21.88
N LYS A 149 -15.49 9.67 22.27
CA LYS A 149 -16.73 9.23 22.92
C LYS A 149 -18.01 9.55 22.14
N ILE A 150 -17.92 9.79 20.83
CA ILE A 150 -19.12 9.94 19.99
C ILE A 150 -19.98 8.67 20.05
N PRO A 151 -21.32 8.77 20.06
CA PRO A 151 -22.19 7.60 20.16
C PRO A 151 -21.94 6.55 19.07
N GLU A 152 -21.62 6.98 17.86
CA GLU A 152 -21.44 6.16 16.67
C GLU A 152 -20.25 5.20 16.78
N ILE A 153 -19.28 5.47 17.66
CA ILE A 153 -18.12 4.57 17.83
C ILE A 153 -18.41 3.37 18.73
N ARG A 154 -19.56 3.35 19.41
CA ARG A 154 -19.94 2.24 20.29
C ARG A 154 -20.16 0.99 19.44
N GLY A 155 -19.61 -0.14 19.90
CA GLY A 155 -19.72 -1.42 19.21
C GLY A 155 -18.65 -1.67 18.13
N PHE A 156 -17.77 -0.69 17.86
CA PHE A 156 -16.66 -0.89 16.93
C PHE A 156 -15.37 -1.32 17.66
N MET A 157 -14.74 -2.36 17.11
CA MET A 157 -13.46 -2.92 17.55
C MET A 157 -12.56 -3.10 16.33
N GLY A 158 -11.25 -3.10 16.55
CA GLY A 158 -10.25 -3.23 15.50
C GLY A 158 -9.48 -4.53 15.67
N PHE A 159 -9.26 -5.25 14.59
CA PHE A 159 -8.36 -6.39 14.54
C PHE A 159 -7.11 -5.98 13.76
N PRO A 160 -5.98 -5.71 14.45
CA PRO A 160 -4.75 -5.32 13.76
C PRO A 160 -4.17 -6.53 13.02
N ILE A 161 -3.85 -6.33 11.74
CA ILE A 161 -3.10 -7.30 10.93
C ILE A 161 -1.69 -6.75 10.78
N SER A 162 -0.69 -7.53 11.17
CA SER A 162 0.72 -7.22 10.93
C SER A 162 1.20 -7.88 9.64
N GLY A 163 2.31 -7.36 9.12
CA GLY A 163 3.03 -7.95 8.00
C GLY A 163 4.51 -7.67 8.15
N GLU A 164 5.32 -8.58 7.64
CA GLU A 164 6.77 -8.44 7.60
C GLU A 164 7.22 -8.45 6.14
N PHE A 165 8.22 -7.64 5.83
CA PHE A 165 8.78 -7.53 4.50
C PHE A 165 10.27 -7.84 4.57
N LEU A 166 10.71 -8.83 3.80
CA LEU A 166 12.13 -9.11 3.60
C LEU A 166 12.64 -8.26 2.44
N VAL A 167 13.78 -7.60 2.63
CA VAL A 167 14.33 -6.65 1.65
C VAL A 167 15.71 -7.12 1.22
N CYS A 168 15.91 -7.30 -0.09
CA CYS A 168 17.22 -7.51 -0.68
C CYS A 168 17.82 -6.16 -1.10
N GLN A 169 18.99 -5.83 -0.56
CA GLN A 169 19.72 -4.60 -0.89
C GLN A 169 20.88 -4.83 -1.87
N ASN A 170 21.11 -6.06 -2.34
CA ASN A 170 22.15 -6.36 -3.32
C ASN A 170 21.72 -5.83 -4.71
N PRO A 171 22.40 -4.80 -5.27
CA PRO A 171 22.01 -4.21 -6.53
C PRO A 171 22.06 -5.16 -7.72
N GLU A 172 22.99 -6.12 -7.71
CA GLU A 172 23.16 -7.11 -8.79
C GLU A 172 21.98 -8.08 -8.84
N VAL A 173 21.42 -8.43 -7.68
CA VAL A 173 20.22 -9.27 -7.58
C VAL A 173 18.98 -8.45 -7.98
N VAL A 174 18.85 -7.24 -7.44
CA VAL A 174 17.70 -6.36 -7.73
C VAL A 174 17.59 -6.05 -9.23
N ALA A 175 18.72 -5.81 -9.91
CA ALA A 175 18.74 -5.53 -11.36
C ALA A 175 18.19 -6.69 -12.22
N LYS A 176 18.20 -7.92 -11.70
CA LYS A 176 17.65 -9.11 -12.38
C LYS A 176 16.16 -9.34 -12.09
N HIS A 177 15.52 -8.49 -11.29
CA HIS A 177 14.10 -8.59 -10.94
C HIS A 177 13.30 -7.34 -11.34
N PRO A 178 13.03 -7.14 -12.65
CA PRO A 178 12.38 -5.93 -13.15
C PRO A 178 10.84 -5.93 -12.99
N ASN A 179 10.26 -6.99 -12.42
CA ASN A 179 8.82 -7.16 -12.34
C ASN A 179 8.35 -7.19 -10.89
N LYS A 180 7.05 -6.98 -10.70
CA LYS A 180 6.35 -7.32 -9.46
C LYS A 180 5.66 -8.67 -9.65
N VAL A 181 6.10 -9.69 -8.93
CA VAL A 181 5.57 -11.04 -9.05
C VAL A 181 4.74 -11.41 -7.83
N TYR A 182 3.53 -11.92 -8.05
CA TYR A 182 2.61 -12.46 -7.05
C TYR A 182 2.52 -13.98 -7.17
#